data_AF-A0A1F3ZWH1-F1
#
_entry.id   AF-A0A1F3ZWH1-F1
#
_cell.length_a   1.000
_cell.length_b   1.000
_cell.length_c   1.000
_cell.angle_alpha   90.00
_cell.angle_beta   90.00
_cell.angle_gamma   90.00
#
_symmetry.space_group_name_H-M   'P 1'
#
loop_
_entity.id
_entity.type
_entity.pdbx_description
1 polymer ?
#
loop_
_entity_poly.entity_id
_entity_poly.type
_entity_poly.pdbx_seq_one_letter_code
_entity_poly.pdbx_strand_id
1 'polypeptide(L)'
;MRDYWLSKLFFDMQTPANAAEYAADRETVLRRYPIKPEVLKSLQEDDVAALAPKVNPYLLRFYFFATGKSEAWFLEHIRALAGNKESANG
;
A
#
# COMPACT_ATOMS: atom_id res chain seq x y z
N MET A 1 -1.18 10.26 -12.01
CA MET A 1 0.28 10.04 -12.15
C MET A 1 0.71 9.11 -11.03
N ARG A 2 1.61 8.14 -11.29
CA ARG A 2 2.13 7.26 -10.24
C ARG A 2 3.06 8.02 -9.31
N ASP A 3 2.98 7.74 -8.02
CA ASP A 3 3.87 8.28 -7.01
C ASP A 3 5.12 7.41 -6.90
N TYR A 4 6.28 8.01 -7.19
CA TYR A 4 7.56 7.31 -7.25
C TYR A 4 7.96 6.76 -5.88
N TRP A 5 7.85 7.57 -4.82
CA TRP A 5 8.32 7.20 -3.49
C TRP A 5 7.42 6.15 -2.85
N LEU A 6 6.12 6.22 -3.11
CA LEU A 6 5.19 5.15 -2.75
C LEU A 6 5.50 3.85 -3.49
N SER A 7 5.79 3.92 -4.79
CA SER A 7 6.16 2.75 -5.59
C SER A 7 7.47 2.13 -5.10
N LYS A 8 8.46 2.96 -4.74
CA LYS A 8 9.75 2.54 -4.19
C LYS A 8 9.59 1.88 -2.83
N LEU A 9 8.82 2.49 -1.91
CA LEU A 9 8.47 1.91 -0.61
C LEU A 9 7.90 0.50 -0.78
N PHE A 10 6.88 0.34 -1.63
CA PHE A 10 6.24 -0.96 -1.84
C PHE A 10 7.19 -1.97 -2.50
N PHE A 11 8.02 -1.54 -3.44
CA PHE A 11 9.03 -2.41 -4.03
C PHE A 11 10.03 -2.91 -2.99
N ASP A 12 10.48 -2.06 -2.08
CA ASP A 12 11.45 -2.42 -1.04
C ASP A 12 10.87 -3.42 -0.02
N MET A 13 9.54 -3.46 0.13
CA MET A 13 8.83 -4.45 0.95
C MET A 13 8.86 -5.87 0.38
N GLN A 14 9.36 -6.10 -0.84
CA GLN A 14 9.56 -7.45 -1.35
C GLN A 14 10.60 -8.24 -0.54
N THR A 15 11.49 -7.56 0.17
CA THR A 15 12.49 -8.18 1.02
C THR A 15 11.87 -8.50 2.38
N PRO A 16 11.92 -9.77 2.86
CA PRO A 16 11.30 -10.16 4.12
C PRO A 16 11.76 -9.34 5.33
N ALA A 17 13.03 -8.93 5.37
CA ALA A 17 13.56 -8.09 6.44
C ALA A 17 12.89 -6.71 6.48
N ASN A 18 12.73 -6.06 5.33
CA ASN A 18 12.09 -4.74 5.24
C ASN A 18 10.59 -4.83 5.57
N ALA A 19 9.92 -5.89 5.12
CA ALA A 19 8.51 -6.15 5.43
C ALA A 19 8.30 -6.38 6.94
N ALA A 20 9.18 -7.16 7.58
CA ALA A 20 9.13 -7.39 9.02
C ALA A 20 9.39 -6.11 9.82
N GLU A 21 10.35 -5.28 9.37
CA GLU A 21 10.60 -3.98 9.98
C GLU A 21 9.40 -3.04 9.84
N TYR A 22 8.76 -3.02 8.66
CA TYR A 22 7.55 -2.23 8.42
C TYR A 22 6.38 -2.69 9.30
N ALA A 23 6.18 -3.99 9.47
CA ALA A 23 5.15 -4.53 10.34
C ALA A 23 5.39 -4.19 11.82
N ALA A 24 6.66 -4.15 12.25
CA ALA A 24 7.04 -3.88 13.63
C ALA A 24 7.02 -2.37 13.98
N ASP A 25 7.54 -1.52 13.09
CA ASP A 25 7.62 -0.07 13.28
C ASP A 25 7.45 0.67 11.94
N ARG A 26 6.20 0.68 11.49
CA ARG A 26 5.79 1.37 10.27
C ARG A 26 6.21 2.83 10.25
N GLU A 27 6.10 3.55 11.38
CA GLU A 27 6.36 4.98 11.42
C GLU A 27 7.85 5.28 11.14
N THR A 28 8.75 4.51 11.76
CA THR A 28 10.19 4.63 11.50
C THR A 28 10.54 4.35 10.05
N VAL A 29 9.95 3.32 9.45
CA VAL A 29 10.21 3.00 8.04
C VAL A 29 9.71 4.12 7.13
N LEU A 30 8.51 4.66 7.36
CA LEU A 30 7.93 5.71 6.53
C LEU A 30 8.75 7.01 6.53
N ARG A 31 9.40 7.37 7.64
CA ARG A 31 10.28 8.55 7.72
C ARG A 31 11.49 8.51 6.78
N ARG A 32 11.86 7.34 6.25
CA ARG A 32 12.99 7.16 5.32
C ARG A 32 12.65 7.60 3.90
N TYR A 33 11.37 7.78 3.60
CA TYR A 33 10.87 8.09 2.27
C TYR A 33 10.28 9.50 2.27
N PRO A 34 10.58 10.34 1.27
CA PRO A 34 9.95 11.66 1.12
C PRO A 34 8.54 11.51 0.54
N ILE A 35 7.65 10.91 1.34
CA ILE A 35 6.23 10.70 1.03
C ILE A 35 5.47 11.99 1.26
N LYS A 36 4.59 12.34 0.33
CA LYS A 36 3.72 13.51 0.48
C LYS A 36 2.73 13.32 1.64
N PRO A 37 2.38 14.38 2.39
CA PRO A 37 1.51 14.26 3.56
C PRO A 37 0.19 13.53 3.31
N GLU A 38 -0.44 13.76 2.16
CA GLU A 38 -1.69 13.09 1.78
C GLU A 38 -1.52 11.58 1.55
N VAL A 39 -0.38 11.15 1.03
CA VAL A 39 -0.07 9.73 0.81
C VAL A 39 0.35 9.08 2.13
N LEU A 40 1.07 9.81 2.98
CA LEU A 40 1.46 9.36 4.31
C LEU A 40 0.22 9.06 5.16
N LYS A 41 -0.78 9.93 5.12
CA LYS A 41 -2.06 9.72 5.79
C LYS A 41 -2.74 8.43 5.30
N SER A 42 -2.85 8.23 3.99
CA SER A 42 -3.42 6.99 3.44
C SER A 42 -2.65 5.73 3.85
N LEU A 43 -1.31 5.81 3.99
CA LEU A 43 -0.50 4.70 4.50
C LEU A 43 -0.74 4.41 5.99
N GLN A 44 -1.00 5.45 6.79
CA GLN A 44 -1.28 5.30 8.23
C GLN A 44 -2.66 4.69 8.47
N GLU A 45 -3.64 5.05 7.64
CA GLU A 45 -5.03 4.58 7.70
C GLU A 45 -5.26 3.26 6.96
N ASP A 46 -4.23 2.71 6.32
CA ASP A 46 -4.33 1.56 5.40
C ASP A 46 -5.41 1.75 4.31
N ASP A 47 -5.56 2.99 3.81
CA ASP A 47 -6.51 3.37 2.77
C ASP A 47 -6.04 2.88 1.39
N VAL A 48 -6.26 1.58 1.16
CA VAL A 48 -5.93 0.89 -0.08
C VAL A 48 -6.60 1.56 -1.29
N ALA A 49 -7.80 2.11 -1.13
CA ALA A 49 -8.53 2.78 -2.21
C ALA A 49 -7.81 4.06 -2.66
N ALA A 50 -7.27 4.84 -1.73
CA ALA A 50 -6.46 6.01 -2.06
C ALA A 50 -5.06 5.66 -2.58
N LEU A 51 -4.46 4.56 -2.11
CA LEU A 51 -3.11 4.15 -2.49
C LEU A 51 -3.05 3.47 -3.87
N ALA A 52 -4.03 2.63 -4.21
CA ALA A 52 -3.99 1.80 -5.42
C ALA A 52 -3.84 2.60 -6.74
N PRO A 53 -4.54 3.74 -6.96
CA PRO A 53 -4.38 4.54 -8.17
C PRO A 53 -3.00 5.19 -8.31
N LYS A 54 -2.22 5.27 -7.21
CA LYS A 54 -0.93 5.95 -7.15
C LYS A 54 0.25 5.02 -7.45
N VAL A 55 0.06 3.72 -7.54
CA VAL A 55 1.13 2.75 -7.80
C VAL A 55 0.82 1.83 -8.98
N ASN A 56 1.81 1.05 -9.37
CA ASN A 56 1.53 -0.13 -10.18
C ASN A 56 0.79 -1.18 -9.32
N PRO A 57 -0.35 -1.74 -9.75
CA PRO A 57 -1.08 -2.77 -9.00
C PRO A 57 -0.22 -3.96 -8.56
N TYR A 58 0.82 -4.33 -9.32
CA TYR A 58 1.73 -5.40 -8.93
C TYR A 58 2.51 -5.12 -7.64
N LEU A 59 2.72 -3.85 -7.28
CA LEU A 59 3.43 -3.47 -6.07
C LEU A 59 2.56 -3.58 -4.81
N LEU A 60 1.23 -3.56 -4.97
CA LEU A 60 0.32 -3.68 -3.84
C LEU A 60 0.51 -4.99 -3.07
N ARG A 61 0.85 -6.09 -3.77
CA ARG A 61 1.12 -7.39 -3.12
C ARG A 61 2.21 -7.32 -2.04
N PHE A 62 3.23 -6.47 -2.24
CA PHE A 62 4.34 -6.32 -1.29
C PHE A 62 3.93 -5.45 -0.11
N TYR A 63 3.12 -4.42 -0.34
CA TYR A 63 2.50 -3.66 0.74
C TYR A 63 1.63 -4.57 1.62
N PHE A 64 0.74 -5.37 1.03
CA PHE A 64 -0.11 -6.29 1.78
C PHE A 64 0.69 -7.29 2.61
N PHE A 65 1.75 -7.86 2.02
CA PHE A 65 2.68 -8.70 2.76
C PHE A 65 3.33 -7.97 3.96
N ALA A 66 3.80 -6.73 3.75
CA ALA A 66 4.43 -5.94 4.81
C ALA A 66 3.47 -5.45 5.90
N THR A 67 2.18 -5.30 5.63
CA THR A 67 1.21 -4.89 6.68
C THR A 67 1.03 -5.93 7.78
N GLY A 68 1.44 -7.18 7.56
CA GLY A 68 1.23 -8.28 8.51
C GLY A 68 -0.24 -8.67 8.71
N LYS A 69 -1.16 -8.12 7.90
CA LYS A 69 -2.60 -8.42 7.98
C LYS A 69 -2.90 -9.79 7.35
N SER A 70 -4.06 -10.34 7.69
CA SER A 70 -4.49 -11.64 7.18
C SER A 70 -4.80 -11.60 5.68
N GLU A 71 -4.73 -12.76 5.03
CA GLU A 71 -5.13 -12.92 3.64
C GLU A 71 -6.60 -12.51 3.41
N ALA A 72 -7.49 -12.80 4.37
CA ALA A 72 -8.89 -12.40 4.30
C ALA A 72 -9.06 -10.87 4.18
N TRP A 73 -8.31 -10.11 4.97
CA TRP A 73 -8.30 -8.65 4.89
C TRP A 73 -7.82 -8.17 3.51
N PHE A 74 -6.75 -8.77 2.98
CA PHE A 74 -6.23 -8.45 1.65
C PHE A 74 -7.27 -8.70 0.54
N LEU A 75 -7.92 -9.88 0.54
CA LEU A 75 -8.94 -10.23 -0.46
C LEU A 75 -10.13 -9.28 -0.41
N GLU A 76 -10.58 -8.88 0.78
CA GLU A 76 -11.64 -7.89 0.97
C GLU A 76 -11.28 -6.56 0.30
N HIS A 77 -10.08 -6.04 0.57
CA HIS A 77 -9.65 -4.73 0.08
C HIS A 77 -9.40 -4.74 -1.44
N ILE A 78 -8.89 -5.83 -2.00
CA ILE A 78 -8.76 -5.97 -3.46
C ILE A 78 -10.13 -6.04 -4.14
N ARG A 79 -11.09 -6.78 -3.59
CA ARG A 79 -12.45 -6.88 -4.15
C ARG A 79 -13.16 -5.53 -4.15
N ALA A 80 -13.00 -4.75 -3.08
CA ALA A 80 -13.54 -3.40 -3.00
C ALA A 80 -13.00 -2.48 -4.12
N LEU A 81 -11.70 -2.60 -4.48
CA LEU A 81 -11.13 -1.86 -5.61
C LEU A 81 -11.76 -2.26 -6.96
N ALA A 82 -12.07 -3.54 -7.15
CA ALA A 82 -12.67 -4.05 -8.39
C ALA A 82 -14.13 -3.57 -8.54
N GLY A 83 -14.93 -3.67 -7.47
CA GLY A 83 -16.33 -3.21 -7.48
C GLY A 83 -16.47 -1.70 -7.72
N ASN A 84 -15.51 -0.90 -7.25
CA ASN A 84 -15.50 0.54 -7.51
C ASN A 84 -15.20 0.90 -8.97
N LYS A 85 -14.48 0.04 -9.72
CA LYS A 85 -14.22 0.25 -11.15
C LYS A 85 -15.43 -0.05 -12.03
N GLU A 86 -16.27 -1.01 -11.65
CA GLU A 86 -17.50 -1.33 -12.40
C GLU A 86 -18.55 -0.22 -12.26
N SER A 87 -18.69 0.36 -11.07
CA SER A 87 -19.61 1.49 -10.83
C SER A 87 -19.20 2.81 -11.49
N ALA A 88 -17.92 2.98 -11.86
CA ALA A 88 -17.42 4.21 -12.47
C ALA A 88 -17.62 4.29 -14.00
N ASN A 89 -18.10 3.20 -14.63
CA ASN A 89 -18.38 3.11 -16.07
C ASN A 89 -19.88 2.93 -16.37
N GLY A 90 -20.76 3.19 -15.39
CA GLY A 90 -22.22 3.13 -15.51
C GLY A 90 -22.86 4.49 -15.68
#